data_AF-A0A3S0HFY8-F1
#
_entry.id   AF-A0A3S0HFY8-F1
#
_cell.length_a   1.000
_cell.length_b   1.000
_cell.length_c   1.000
_cell.angle_alpha   90.00
_cell.angle_beta   90.00
_cell.angle_gamma   90.00
#
_symmetry.space_group_name_H-M   'P 1'
#
loop_
_entity.id
_entity.type
_entity.pdbx_description
1 polymer ?
#
loop_
_entity_poly.entity_id
_entity_poly.type
_entity_poly.pdbx_seq_one_letter_code
_entity_poly.pdbx_strand_id
1 'polypeptide(L)'
;MVPTINKSSSGAKLWLTIFAIGYIALVIVCNALSAMVPATYGDLTRIGLVSERLFGWKQEQPSIADRFRAASKIADADVLVIGDSFSERLAWQATLAETGLKVATTMWTDNALCADLDRWLAEHEFKGKVVIAETVERYAPGRLRQAQKCSAKDLIKVPPLEPLRQPGAAYTLGVGAGVRTNILTLQNTKRAERAPFGMVLPSPVANPIFHVAVMNVADGCSRFSHTLCSKALFLTEDVETPQLTPADAEDMAKLTSQVKSAKLIWALVPNKTTVYLQPERAEEFRRAFNRMQLGPDLFQRASMGREAVRDLYWGNDTHWSTAGQLYFGETVRDWIR
;
A
#
# COMPACT_ATOMS: atom_id res chain seq x y z
N MET A 1 26.86 -47.06 -56.59
CA MET A 1 25.44 -47.18 -56.19
C MET A 1 25.27 -46.45 -54.87
N VAL A 2 24.56 -45.33 -54.86
CA VAL A 2 24.23 -44.56 -53.65
C VAL A 2 22.80 -44.91 -53.26
N PRO A 3 22.53 -45.38 -52.02
CA PRO A 3 21.17 -45.68 -51.62
C PRO A 3 20.43 -44.38 -51.28
N THR A 4 19.42 -44.05 -52.08
CA THR A 4 18.44 -43.00 -51.76
C THR A 4 17.62 -43.43 -50.55
N ILE A 5 17.83 -42.74 -49.43
CA ILE A 5 17.02 -42.86 -48.22
C ILE A 5 15.65 -42.24 -48.50
N ASN A 6 14.73 -43.04 -49.02
CA ASN A 6 13.31 -42.70 -49.00
C ASN A 6 12.72 -43.25 -47.71
N LYS A 7 12.65 -42.43 -46.65
CA LYS A 7 12.01 -42.82 -45.40
C LYS A 7 11.10 -41.70 -44.86
N SER A 8 9.80 -41.89 -45.15
CA SER A 8 8.63 -41.50 -44.36
C SER A 8 8.54 -40.06 -43.84
N SER A 9 7.96 -39.16 -44.64
CA SER A 9 7.55 -37.82 -44.18
C SER A 9 6.12 -37.76 -43.63
N SER A 10 5.31 -38.82 -43.75
CA SER A 10 3.87 -38.79 -43.40
C SER A 10 3.64 -38.76 -41.89
N GLY A 11 4.37 -39.62 -41.14
CA GLY A 11 4.32 -39.62 -39.68
C GLY A 11 4.84 -38.32 -39.07
N ALA A 12 5.92 -37.76 -39.62
CA ALA A 12 6.46 -36.48 -39.18
C ALA A 12 5.49 -35.31 -39.44
N LYS A 13 4.83 -35.28 -40.60
CA LYS A 13 3.80 -34.27 -40.92
C LYS A 13 2.60 -34.39 -39.99
N LEU A 14 2.09 -35.60 -39.76
CA LEU A 14 0.97 -35.82 -38.84
C LEU A 14 1.31 -35.38 -37.41
N TRP A 15 2.49 -35.76 -36.92
CA TRP A 15 2.97 -35.35 -35.60
C TRP A 15 3.10 -33.83 -35.48
N LEU A 16 3.71 -33.18 -36.47
CA LEU A 16 3.83 -31.71 -36.50
C LEU A 16 2.47 -31.01 -36.52
N THR A 17 1.50 -31.53 -37.29
CA THR A 17 0.14 -30.99 -37.33
C THR A 17 -0.56 -31.12 -35.98
N ILE A 18 -0.50 -32.28 -35.33
CA ILE A 18 -1.10 -32.49 -34.01
C ILE A 18 -0.44 -31.55 -32.98
N PHE A 19 0.90 -31.47 -32.99
CA PHE A 19 1.65 -30.58 -32.11
C PHE A 19 1.27 -29.11 -32.34
N ALA A 20 1.22 -28.66 -33.60
CA ALA A 20 0.85 -27.29 -33.94
C ALA A 20 -0.58 -26.94 -33.52
N ILE A 21 -1.55 -27.85 -33.75
CA ILE A 21 -2.93 -27.66 -33.29
C ILE A 21 -2.99 -27.57 -31.77
N GLY A 22 -2.31 -28.48 -31.06
CA GLY A 22 -2.24 -28.46 -29.59
C GLY A 22 -1.61 -27.18 -29.06
N TYR A 23 -0.52 -26.71 -29.68
CA TYR A 23 0.15 -25.47 -29.33
C TYR A 23 -0.73 -24.26 -29.57
N ILE A 24 -1.38 -24.15 -30.73
CA ILE A 24 -2.31 -23.05 -31.04
C ILE A 24 -3.48 -23.04 -30.07
N ALA A 25 -4.08 -24.20 -29.77
CA ALA A 25 -5.15 -24.31 -28.79
C ALA A 25 -4.71 -23.83 -27.40
N LEU A 26 -3.50 -24.22 -26.96
CA LEU A 26 -2.93 -23.76 -25.69
C LEU A 26 -2.72 -22.25 -25.69
N VAL A 27 -2.16 -21.68 -26.77
CA VAL A 27 -1.96 -20.23 -26.91
C VAL A 27 -3.30 -19.49 -26.85
N ILE A 28 -4.34 -19.98 -27.54
CA ILE A 28 -5.69 -19.37 -27.50
C ILE A 28 -6.24 -19.41 -26.07
N VAL A 29 -6.15 -20.54 -25.38
CA VAL A 29 -6.63 -20.67 -23.99
C VAL A 29 -5.87 -19.74 -23.04
N CYS A 30 -4.54 -19.68 -23.14
CA CYS A 30 -3.71 -18.78 -22.32
C CYS A 30 -4.04 -17.31 -22.56
N ASN A 31 -4.25 -16.92 -23.83
CA ASN A 31 -4.66 -15.55 -24.18
C ASN A 31 -6.08 -15.23 -23.68
N ALA A 32 -7.03 -16.15 -23.84
CA ALA A 32 -8.39 -15.98 -23.33
C ALA A 32 -8.40 -15.84 -21.79
N LEU A 33 -7.63 -16.66 -21.08
CA LEU A 33 -7.49 -16.56 -19.62
C LEU A 33 -6.85 -15.23 -19.21
N SER A 34 -5.77 -14.82 -19.89
CA SER A 34 -5.12 -13.52 -19.65
C SER A 34 -6.04 -12.34 -19.98
N ALA A 35 -6.99 -12.54 -20.90
CA ALA A 35 -7.97 -11.53 -21.22
C ALA A 35 -9.08 -11.43 -20.15
N MET A 36 -9.45 -12.53 -19.52
CA MET A 36 -10.45 -12.54 -18.45
C MET A 36 -9.88 -12.05 -17.10
N VAL A 37 -8.56 -12.15 -16.93
CA VAL A 37 -7.84 -11.75 -15.72
C VAL A 37 -6.86 -10.62 -16.08
N PRO A 38 -7.29 -9.35 -15.97
CA PRO A 38 -6.36 -8.23 -16.13
C PRO A 38 -5.21 -8.35 -15.12
N ALA A 39 -4.05 -7.79 -15.46
CA ALA A 39 -2.91 -7.80 -14.55
C ALA A 39 -3.26 -7.10 -13.22
N THR A 40 -2.98 -7.78 -12.12
CA THR A 40 -3.16 -7.23 -10.77
C THR A 40 -2.14 -6.15 -10.49
N TYR A 41 -2.57 -5.02 -9.96
CA TYR A 41 -1.71 -3.90 -9.57
C TYR A 41 -1.90 -3.48 -8.11
N GLY A 42 -3.09 -3.74 -7.53
CA GLY A 42 -3.33 -3.52 -6.11
C GLY A 42 -2.71 -4.62 -5.25
N ASP A 43 -2.28 -4.27 -4.05
CA ASP A 43 -1.69 -5.24 -3.12
C ASP A 43 -2.67 -6.36 -2.76
N LEU A 44 -3.93 -6.05 -2.49
CA LEU A 44 -4.92 -7.03 -2.03
C LEU A 44 -5.43 -7.92 -3.17
N THR A 45 -5.56 -7.38 -4.38
CA THR A 45 -5.85 -8.19 -5.58
C THR A 45 -4.70 -9.11 -5.94
N ARG A 46 -3.45 -8.66 -5.76
CA ARG A 46 -2.23 -9.46 -5.96
C ARG A 46 -2.10 -10.56 -4.91
N ILE A 47 -2.28 -10.25 -3.63
CA ILE A 47 -2.15 -11.24 -2.54
C ILE A 47 -3.33 -12.21 -2.54
N GLY A 48 -4.55 -11.70 -2.65
CA GLY A 48 -5.77 -12.50 -2.65
C GLY A 48 -6.03 -13.23 -3.95
N LEU A 49 -5.24 -12.95 -5.00
CA LEU A 49 -5.47 -13.39 -6.37
C LEU A 49 -6.93 -13.14 -6.76
N VAL A 50 -7.36 -11.88 -6.79
CA VAL A 50 -8.71 -11.51 -7.23
C VAL A 50 -8.64 -10.47 -8.33
N SER A 51 -9.65 -10.47 -9.19
CA SER A 51 -9.64 -9.67 -10.41
C SER A 51 -9.77 -8.18 -10.14
N GLU A 52 -8.87 -7.40 -10.77
CA GLU A 52 -8.98 -5.93 -10.84
C GLU A 52 -10.25 -5.47 -11.55
N ARG A 53 -10.85 -6.33 -12.38
CA ARG A 53 -12.12 -6.00 -13.03
C ARG A 53 -13.20 -5.65 -12.00
N LEU A 54 -13.20 -6.33 -10.85
CA LEU A 54 -14.23 -6.19 -9.81
C LEU A 54 -13.83 -5.28 -8.65
N PHE A 55 -12.54 -5.30 -8.29
CA PHE A 55 -12.02 -4.60 -7.11
C PHE A 55 -11.14 -3.39 -7.45
N GLY A 56 -10.67 -3.29 -8.69
CA GLY A 56 -9.94 -2.12 -9.17
C GLY A 56 -10.84 -0.89 -9.23
N TRP A 57 -10.30 0.24 -8.80
CA TRP A 57 -10.99 1.52 -8.78
C TRP A 57 -11.46 1.94 -10.19
N LYS A 58 -12.55 2.71 -10.25
CA LYS A 58 -13.15 3.22 -11.50
C LYS A 58 -13.22 4.73 -11.57
N GLN A 59 -13.16 5.41 -10.43
CA GLN A 59 -13.20 6.86 -10.37
C GLN A 59 -11.81 7.44 -10.63
N GLU A 60 -11.73 8.39 -11.58
CA GLU A 60 -10.50 9.14 -11.85
C GLU A 60 -9.97 9.83 -10.59
N GLN A 61 -8.65 9.85 -10.48
CA GLN A 61 -7.94 10.21 -9.26
C GLN A 61 -7.25 11.55 -9.46
N PRO A 62 -7.21 12.41 -8.43
CA PRO A 62 -6.65 13.74 -8.59
C PRO A 62 -5.20 13.66 -9.06
N SER A 63 -4.84 14.53 -10.01
CA SER A 63 -3.47 14.63 -10.51
C SER A 63 -2.62 15.43 -9.53
N ILE A 64 -1.40 14.97 -9.28
CA ILE A 64 -0.40 15.70 -8.50
C ILE A 64 0.68 16.19 -9.45
N ALA A 65 0.96 17.50 -9.45
CA ALA A 65 1.97 18.07 -10.33
C ALA A 65 3.37 17.51 -9.98
N ASP A 66 4.13 17.11 -11.00
CA ASP A 66 5.43 16.44 -10.83
C ASP A 66 6.43 17.27 -10.00
N ARG A 67 6.39 18.60 -10.13
CA ARG A 67 7.24 19.51 -9.34
C ARG A 67 7.06 19.38 -7.83
N PHE A 68 5.90 18.93 -7.36
CA PHE A 68 5.60 18.73 -5.94
C PHE A 68 5.87 17.29 -5.48
N ARG A 69 6.17 16.37 -6.41
CA ARG A 69 6.55 14.98 -6.13
C ARG A 69 8.06 14.75 -6.16
N ALA A 70 8.85 15.82 -6.11
CA ALA A 70 10.30 15.74 -6.07
C ALA A 70 10.79 15.80 -4.62
N ALA A 71 11.45 14.73 -4.16
CA ALA A 71 12.13 14.74 -2.87
C ALA A 71 13.36 15.65 -2.92
N SER A 72 13.48 16.53 -1.93
CA SER A 72 14.68 17.34 -1.70
C SER A 72 15.80 16.52 -1.08
N LYS A 73 17.04 16.99 -1.18
CA LYS A 73 18.15 16.43 -0.38
C LYS A 73 17.89 16.72 1.10
N ILE A 74 18.26 15.78 1.97
CA ILE A 74 18.09 15.93 3.44
C ILE A 74 18.76 17.23 3.93
N ALA A 75 19.98 17.53 3.48
CA ALA A 75 20.71 18.74 3.87
C ALA A 75 20.00 20.06 3.51
N ASP A 76 19.13 20.03 2.49
CA ASP A 76 18.39 21.19 1.98
C ASP A 76 16.93 21.22 2.47
N ALA A 77 16.48 20.21 3.22
CA ALA A 77 15.08 20.03 3.55
C ALA A 77 14.65 20.84 4.78
N ASP A 78 13.45 21.42 4.70
CA ASP A 78 12.76 22.07 5.82
C ASP A 78 12.05 21.03 6.70
N VAL A 79 11.54 19.98 6.05
CA VAL A 79 10.83 18.86 6.66
C VAL A 79 11.44 17.54 6.20
N LEU A 80 11.77 16.66 7.13
CA LEU A 80 12.15 15.29 6.85
C LEU A 80 10.99 14.34 7.19
N VAL A 81 10.59 13.52 6.23
CA VAL A 81 9.66 12.41 6.44
C VAL A 81 10.44 11.12 6.56
N ILE A 82 10.29 10.42 7.68
CA ILE A 82 10.76 9.05 7.90
C ILE A 82 9.49 8.18 7.90
N GLY A 83 9.16 7.60 6.74
CA GLY A 83 7.87 6.94 6.52
C GLY A 83 7.99 5.50 6.04
N ASP A 84 6.87 4.83 5.86
CA ASP A 84 6.83 3.50 5.27
C ASP A 84 6.24 3.52 3.85
N SER A 85 5.69 2.40 3.39
CA SER A 85 5.14 2.26 2.04
C SER A 85 4.04 3.30 1.73
N PHE A 86 3.40 3.88 2.74
CA PHE A 86 2.47 5.01 2.56
C PHE A 86 3.16 6.30 2.09
N SER A 87 4.46 6.44 2.35
CA SER A 87 5.28 7.60 2.00
C SER A 87 6.10 7.42 0.72
N GLU A 88 6.22 6.20 0.17
CA GLU A 88 7.04 5.91 -1.02
C GLU A 88 6.63 6.72 -2.25
N ARG A 89 5.34 7.02 -2.40
CA ARG A 89 4.78 7.70 -3.58
C ARG A 89 4.87 9.23 -3.52
N LEU A 90 5.42 9.80 -2.44
CA LEU A 90 5.57 11.25 -2.25
C LEU A 90 4.25 12.04 -2.43
N ALA A 91 3.11 11.36 -2.32
CA ALA A 91 1.82 11.89 -2.73
C ALA A 91 1.22 12.79 -1.65
N TRP A 92 1.17 12.31 -0.41
CA TRP A 92 0.73 13.15 0.72
C TRP A 92 1.77 14.23 1.03
N GLN A 93 3.05 13.98 0.78
CA GLN A 93 4.12 14.97 0.95
C GLN A 93 4.03 16.13 -0.03
N ALA A 94 3.40 15.92 -1.20
CA ALA A 94 3.18 16.98 -2.16
C ALA A 94 2.34 18.14 -1.58
N THR A 95 1.44 17.87 -0.64
CA THR A 95 0.65 18.92 0.03
C THR A 95 1.53 19.86 0.87
N LEU A 96 2.66 19.36 1.39
CA LEU A 96 3.67 20.15 2.10
C LEU A 96 4.52 20.93 1.09
N ALA A 97 4.96 20.28 0.02
CA ALA A 97 5.78 20.90 -1.02
C ALA A 97 5.03 22.05 -1.73
N GLU A 98 3.71 21.94 -1.88
CA GLU A 98 2.84 22.98 -2.44
C GLU A 98 2.89 24.29 -1.64
N THR A 99 3.26 24.25 -0.35
CA THR A 99 3.41 25.46 0.46
C THR A 99 4.79 26.10 0.33
N GLY A 100 5.65 25.58 -0.56
CA GLY A 100 7.03 26.03 -0.74
C GLY A 100 8.04 25.34 0.20
N LEU A 101 7.63 24.36 1.01
CA LEU A 101 8.54 23.60 1.86
C LEU A 101 9.37 22.62 1.02
N LYS A 102 10.67 22.54 1.31
CA LYS A 102 11.55 21.49 0.80
C LYS A 102 11.39 20.24 1.63
N VAL A 103 10.80 19.19 1.06
CA VAL A 103 10.53 17.94 1.77
C VAL A 103 11.53 16.87 1.35
N ALA A 104 12.28 16.31 2.29
CA ALA A 104 13.02 15.09 2.09
C ALA A 104 12.20 13.89 2.60
N THR A 105 12.33 12.73 1.96
CA THR A 105 11.68 11.50 2.41
C THR A 105 12.67 10.35 2.41
N THR A 106 12.64 9.59 3.49
CA THR A 106 13.40 8.36 3.67
C THR A 106 12.50 7.28 4.23
N MET A 107 12.84 6.02 3.96
CA MET A 107 12.09 4.86 4.38
C MET A 107 12.54 4.38 5.74
N TRP A 108 11.56 4.16 6.63
CA TRP A 108 11.71 3.55 7.93
C TRP A 108 12.12 2.09 7.75
N THR A 109 13.42 1.83 7.88
CA THR A 109 13.93 0.47 8.11
C THR A 109 13.85 0.13 9.58
N ASP A 110 13.91 -1.15 9.90
CA ASP A 110 14.04 -1.72 11.25
C ASP A 110 14.78 -0.82 12.27
N ASN A 111 15.86 -0.12 11.92
CA ASN A 111 16.63 0.72 12.88
C ASN A 111 16.63 2.23 12.57
N ALA A 112 15.56 2.75 11.99
CA ALA A 112 15.49 4.14 11.51
C ALA A 112 15.27 5.20 12.61
N LEU A 113 14.37 4.93 13.57
CA LEU A 113 13.95 5.89 14.58
C LEU A 113 14.37 5.38 15.96
N CYS A 114 15.58 5.73 16.37
CA CYS A 114 16.19 5.31 17.63
C CYS A 114 16.47 6.52 18.53
N ALA A 115 16.89 6.27 19.77
CA ALA A 115 17.18 7.33 20.75
C ALA A 115 18.27 8.34 20.32
N ASP A 116 19.12 7.98 19.36
CA ASP A 116 20.20 8.80 18.81
C ASP A 116 19.87 9.41 17.43
N LEU A 117 18.57 9.58 17.10
CA LEU A 117 18.14 10.23 15.86
C LEU A 117 18.81 11.60 15.62
N ASP A 118 19.03 12.40 16.66
CA ASP A 118 19.75 13.68 16.56
C ASP A 118 21.15 13.53 15.94
N ARG A 119 21.87 12.45 16.26
CA ARG A 119 23.18 12.16 15.68
C ARG A 119 23.04 11.90 14.19
N TRP A 120 22.08 11.05 13.81
CA TRP A 120 21.83 10.73 12.41
C TRP A 120 21.44 11.97 11.59
N LEU A 121 20.59 12.84 12.15
CA LEU A 121 20.20 14.11 11.53
C LEU A 121 21.41 15.03 11.31
N ALA A 122 22.31 15.11 12.30
CA ALA A 122 23.54 15.89 12.19
C ALA A 122 24.51 15.32 11.13
N GLU A 123 24.67 13.99 11.07
CA GLU A 123 25.50 13.32 10.06
C GLU A 123 25.01 13.54 8.62
N HIS A 124 23.71 13.77 8.44
CA HIS A 124 23.10 14.06 7.14
C HIS A 124 22.89 15.55 6.88
N GLU A 125 23.49 16.40 7.72
CA GLU A 125 23.45 17.86 7.63
C GLU A 125 22.02 18.42 7.59
N PHE A 126 21.06 17.74 8.21
CA PHE A 126 19.67 18.20 8.24
C PHE A 126 19.56 19.50 9.05
N LYS A 127 19.09 20.57 8.41
CA LYS A 127 18.94 21.91 9.02
C LYS A 127 17.48 22.28 9.30
N GLY A 128 16.54 21.49 8.79
CA GLY A 128 15.11 21.67 9.02
C GLY A 128 14.73 21.52 10.49
N LYS A 129 13.49 21.92 10.82
CA LYS A 129 13.00 21.94 12.21
C LYS A 129 11.90 20.94 12.50
N VAL A 130 11.45 20.21 11.48
CA VAL A 130 10.37 19.24 11.61
C VAL A 130 10.81 17.89 11.05
N VAL A 131 10.64 16.85 11.85
CA VAL A 131 10.75 15.46 11.41
C VAL A 131 9.38 14.82 11.59
N ILE A 132 8.86 14.19 10.54
CA ILE A 132 7.61 13.45 10.58
C ILE A 132 7.94 11.95 10.55
N ALA A 133 7.61 11.26 11.63
CA ALA A 133 7.64 9.81 11.71
C ALA A 133 6.29 9.25 11.27
N GLU A 134 6.25 8.63 10.11
CA GLU A 134 5.05 8.05 9.53
C GLU A 134 5.11 6.53 9.61
N THR A 135 4.03 5.92 10.08
CA THR A 135 3.90 4.46 10.13
C THR A 135 2.44 4.06 10.14
N VAL A 136 2.13 2.95 9.47
CA VAL A 136 0.83 2.30 9.56
C VAL A 136 0.61 1.63 10.92
N GLU A 137 -0.64 1.69 11.40
CA GLU A 137 -1.11 1.19 12.69
C GLU A 137 -0.61 -0.23 13.00
N ARG A 138 -0.76 -1.18 12.07
CA ARG A 138 -0.34 -2.59 12.29
C ARG A 138 1.16 -2.77 12.57
N TYR A 139 2.02 -1.86 12.10
CA TYR A 139 3.48 -1.95 12.31
C TYR A 139 3.98 -1.08 13.46
N ALA A 140 3.17 -0.15 13.95
CA ALA A 140 3.58 0.78 15.00
C ALA A 140 4.05 0.08 16.29
N PRO A 141 3.34 -0.91 16.88
CA PRO A 141 3.82 -1.57 18.10
C PRO A 141 5.19 -2.25 17.93
N GLY A 142 5.41 -2.90 16.78
CA GLY A 142 6.69 -3.55 16.47
C GLY A 142 7.82 -2.54 16.35
N ARG A 143 7.58 -1.46 15.61
CA ARG A 143 8.54 -0.37 15.39
C ARG A 143 8.87 0.37 16.68
N LEU A 144 7.90 0.62 17.56
CA LEU A 144 8.15 1.26 18.85
C LEU A 144 9.03 0.41 19.77
N ARG A 145 8.75 -0.90 19.86
CA ARG A 145 9.61 -1.82 20.62
C ARG A 145 11.04 -1.88 20.10
N GLN A 146 11.20 -1.74 18.79
CA GLN A 146 12.52 -1.72 18.15
C GLN A 146 13.24 -0.39 18.38
N ALA A 147 12.53 0.73 18.21
CA ALA A 147 13.01 2.09 18.45
C ALA A 147 13.66 2.26 19.84
N GLN A 148 13.10 1.59 20.85
CA GLN A 148 13.61 1.62 22.23
C GLN A 148 14.92 0.86 22.44
N LYS A 149 15.28 -0.06 21.52
CA LYS A 149 16.42 -0.98 21.67
C LYS A 149 17.54 -0.71 20.67
N CYS A 150 17.31 0.18 19.71
CA CYS A 150 18.22 0.38 18.59
C CYS A 150 19.10 1.62 18.74
N SER A 151 20.05 1.73 17.81
CA SER A 151 20.83 2.94 17.51
C SER A 151 20.65 3.21 16.00
N ALA A 152 20.42 4.47 15.66
CA ALA A 152 20.07 4.94 14.32
C ALA A 152 21.27 4.71 13.41
N LYS A 153 21.10 3.83 12.41
CA LYS A 153 22.19 3.47 11.49
C LYS A 153 21.76 3.42 10.03
N ASP A 154 20.53 3.00 9.75
CA ASP A 154 20.14 2.64 8.38
C ASP A 154 18.82 3.30 7.98
N LEU A 155 18.91 4.25 7.05
CA LEU A 155 17.77 4.91 6.42
C LEU A 155 17.96 4.88 4.92
N ILE A 156 16.98 4.35 4.19
CA ILE A 156 17.03 4.23 2.74
C ILE A 156 16.30 5.42 2.13
N LYS A 157 17.01 6.24 1.35
CA LYS A 157 16.38 7.35 0.62
C LYS A 157 15.34 6.80 -0.35
N VAL A 158 14.17 7.42 -0.37
CA VAL A 158 13.19 7.14 -1.43
C VAL A 158 13.80 7.63 -2.75
N PRO A 159 13.97 6.77 -3.76
CA PRO A 159 14.44 7.22 -5.06
C PRO A 159 13.44 8.24 -5.64
N PRO A 160 13.90 9.25 -6.40
CA PRO A 160 13.00 10.12 -7.15
C PRO A 160 12.06 9.23 -7.95
N LEU A 161 10.75 9.40 -7.74
CA LEU A 161 9.79 8.62 -8.49
C LEU A 161 9.98 8.94 -9.98
N GLU A 162 10.24 7.91 -10.79
CA GLU A 162 9.72 7.99 -12.15
C GLU A 162 8.23 8.30 -12.03
N PRO A 163 7.65 9.18 -12.86
CA PRO A 163 6.22 9.45 -12.81
C PRO A 163 5.50 8.13 -12.99
N LEU A 164 5.12 7.51 -11.86
CA LEU A 164 4.30 6.34 -11.83
C LEU A 164 3.03 6.83 -12.49
N ARG A 165 2.85 6.46 -13.77
CA ARG A 165 1.53 6.34 -14.35
C ARG A 165 0.76 5.62 -13.28
N GLN A 166 -0.18 6.32 -12.64
CA GLN A 166 -1.12 5.71 -11.71
C GLN A 166 -1.49 4.38 -12.35
N PRO A 167 -1.25 3.22 -11.71
CA PRO A 167 -1.47 1.94 -12.37
C PRO A 167 -2.87 2.00 -12.93
N GLY A 168 -2.91 2.10 -14.26
CA GLY A 168 -4.08 2.68 -14.89
C GLY A 168 -5.23 1.76 -14.62
N ALA A 169 -6.42 2.32 -14.39
CA ALA A 169 -7.65 1.59 -14.70
C ALA A 169 -7.66 1.06 -16.16
N ALA A 170 -6.68 1.46 -16.98
CA ALA A 170 -6.30 0.85 -18.24
C ALA A 170 -6.00 -0.64 -18.07
N TYR A 171 -6.92 -1.45 -18.59
CA TYR A 171 -6.79 -2.89 -18.73
C TYR A 171 -5.44 -3.25 -19.37
N THR A 172 -4.64 -4.04 -18.67
CA THR A 172 -3.44 -4.67 -19.19
C THR A 172 -3.62 -6.18 -19.18
N LEU A 173 -3.19 -6.84 -20.25
CA LEU A 173 -3.27 -8.29 -20.34
C LEU A 173 -2.40 -8.92 -19.25
N GLY A 174 -2.93 -9.91 -18.53
CA GLY A 174 -2.19 -10.68 -17.51
C GLY A 174 -1.14 -11.64 -18.09
N VAL A 175 -0.45 -11.28 -19.18
CA VAL A 175 0.45 -12.16 -19.93
C VAL A 175 1.64 -12.66 -19.09
N GLY A 176 2.01 -11.90 -18.06
CA GLY A 176 3.08 -12.27 -17.11
C GLY A 176 2.64 -13.23 -15.99
N ALA A 177 1.34 -13.47 -15.81
CA ALA A 177 0.84 -14.41 -14.81
C ALA A 177 0.77 -15.82 -15.41
N GLY A 178 1.38 -16.80 -14.74
CA GLY A 178 1.29 -18.20 -15.16
C GLY A 178 -0.16 -18.70 -15.19
N VAL A 179 -0.45 -19.69 -16.04
CA VAL A 179 -1.80 -20.26 -16.23
C VAL A 179 -2.47 -20.63 -14.90
N ARG A 180 -1.71 -21.23 -13.98
CA ARG A 180 -2.19 -21.58 -12.63
C ARG A 180 -2.67 -20.35 -11.85
N THR A 181 -1.92 -19.25 -11.89
CA THR A 181 -2.27 -17.99 -11.23
C THR A 181 -3.58 -17.45 -11.79
N ASN A 182 -3.74 -17.41 -13.13
CA ASN A 182 -4.99 -16.94 -13.75
C ASN A 182 -6.21 -17.80 -13.38
N ILE A 183 -6.05 -19.12 -13.32
CA ILE A 183 -7.11 -20.03 -12.88
C ILE A 183 -7.49 -19.76 -11.41
N LEU A 184 -6.49 -19.66 -10.53
CA LEU A 184 -6.71 -19.31 -9.12
C LEU A 184 -7.40 -17.96 -9.00
N THR A 185 -7.00 -16.97 -9.80
CA THR A 185 -7.62 -15.64 -9.79
C THR A 185 -9.10 -15.70 -10.18
N LEU A 186 -9.45 -16.46 -11.22
CA LEU A 186 -10.85 -16.65 -11.59
C LEU A 186 -11.65 -17.36 -10.49
N GLN A 187 -11.07 -18.38 -9.85
CA GLN A 187 -11.72 -19.11 -8.77
C GLN A 187 -11.95 -18.22 -7.54
N ASN A 188 -10.92 -17.51 -7.09
CA ASN A 188 -11.00 -16.60 -5.94
C ASN A 188 -11.91 -15.41 -6.23
N THR A 189 -11.93 -14.89 -7.47
CA THR A 189 -12.87 -13.83 -7.88
C THR A 189 -14.32 -14.31 -7.75
N LYS A 190 -14.65 -15.50 -8.26
CA LYS A 190 -16.00 -16.10 -8.11
C LYS A 190 -16.34 -16.38 -6.65
N ARG A 191 -15.36 -16.78 -5.83
CA ARG A 191 -15.53 -16.93 -4.39
C ARG A 191 -15.86 -15.59 -3.75
N ALA A 192 -15.10 -14.53 -4.03
CA ALA A 192 -15.34 -13.19 -3.49
C ALA A 192 -16.72 -12.63 -3.84
N GLU A 193 -17.17 -12.81 -5.09
CA GLU A 193 -18.52 -12.44 -5.53
C GLU A 193 -19.59 -13.14 -4.69
N ARG A 194 -19.47 -14.46 -4.50
CA ARG A 194 -20.45 -15.30 -3.81
C ARG A 194 -20.28 -15.35 -2.30
N ALA A 195 -19.15 -14.86 -1.79
CA ALA A 195 -18.74 -15.04 -0.40
C ALA A 195 -19.81 -14.50 0.55
N PRO A 196 -20.26 -15.28 1.54
CA PRO A 196 -20.86 -14.70 2.73
C PRO A 196 -19.80 -13.83 3.45
N PHE A 197 -20.28 -12.97 4.36
CA PHE A 197 -19.43 -12.09 5.15
C PHE A 197 -18.26 -12.83 5.82
N GLY A 198 -17.05 -12.26 5.81
CA GLY A 198 -15.90 -12.79 6.57
C GLY A 198 -15.01 -13.81 5.84
N MET A 199 -15.14 -13.99 4.52
CA MET A 199 -14.37 -15.00 3.81
C MET A 199 -12.91 -14.59 3.63
N VAL A 200 -12.00 -15.41 4.16
CA VAL A 200 -10.56 -15.32 3.86
C VAL A 200 -10.26 -16.08 2.57
N LEU A 201 -9.60 -15.42 1.64
CA LEU A 201 -9.22 -16.00 0.35
C LEU A 201 -7.98 -16.87 0.49
N PRO A 202 -7.94 -18.06 -0.14
CA PRO A 202 -6.72 -18.85 -0.22
C PRO A 202 -5.65 -18.08 -0.99
N SER A 203 -4.47 -17.95 -0.40
CA SER A 203 -3.30 -17.34 -1.04
C SER A 203 -2.19 -18.38 -1.18
N PRO A 204 -1.49 -18.44 -2.33
CA PRO A 204 -0.28 -19.26 -2.46
C PRO A 204 0.94 -18.62 -1.79
N VAL A 205 0.81 -17.40 -1.24
CA VAL A 205 1.88 -16.74 -0.49
C VAL A 205 2.11 -17.56 0.79
N ALA A 206 3.33 -18.07 0.96
CA ALA A 206 3.70 -19.00 2.04
C ALA A 206 3.71 -18.36 3.44
N ASN A 207 3.41 -17.07 3.56
CA ASN A 207 3.40 -16.37 4.84
C ASN A 207 1.95 -16.33 5.38
N PRO A 208 1.68 -16.98 6.54
CA PRO A 208 0.34 -17.18 7.08
C PRO A 208 -0.37 -15.92 7.59
N ILE A 209 0.29 -14.75 7.56
CA ILE A 209 -0.25 -13.48 8.07
C ILE A 209 -0.73 -12.57 6.92
N PHE A 210 -0.28 -12.84 5.68
CA PHE A 210 -0.66 -12.06 4.49
C PHE A 210 -1.82 -12.73 3.76
N HIS A 211 -2.99 -12.76 4.41
CA HIS A 211 -4.23 -13.19 3.78
C HIS A 211 -5.15 -12.00 3.50
N VAL A 212 -6.06 -12.21 2.53
CA VAL A 212 -7.03 -11.21 2.13
C VAL A 212 -8.41 -11.68 2.53
N ALA A 213 -9.10 -10.88 3.34
CA ALA A 213 -10.49 -11.07 3.69
C ALA A 213 -11.40 -10.26 2.76
N VAL A 214 -12.52 -10.85 2.35
CA VAL A 214 -13.61 -10.18 1.63
C VAL A 214 -14.71 -9.87 2.64
N MET A 215 -14.94 -8.57 2.87
CA MET A 215 -15.89 -8.10 3.87
C MET A 215 -16.96 -7.22 3.20
N ASN A 216 -18.19 -7.29 3.68
CA ASN A 216 -19.19 -6.29 3.33
C ASN A 216 -18.85 -4.99 4.05
N VAL A 217 -19.04 -3.87 3.37
CA VAL A 217 -18.91 -2.54 3.98
C VAL A 217 -20.26 -1.86 3.91
N ALA A 218 -20.74 -1.35 5.04
CA ALA A 218 -21.99 -0.59 5.11
C ALA A 218 -21.91 0.58 4.12
N ASP A 219 -22.91 0.73 3.25
CA ASP A 219 -22.90 1.72 2.17
C ASP A 219 -21.66 1.67 1.27
N GLY A 220 -21.06 0.49 1.08
CA GLY A 220 -19.77 0.35 0.37
C GLY A 220 -19.73 1.02 -1.02
N CYS A 221 -20.85 1.09 -1.73
CA CYS A 221 -20.95 1.76 -3.03
C CYS A 221 -20.90 3.29 -3.01
N SER A 222 -21.14 3.94 -1.87
CA SER A 222 -20.81 5.36 -1.69
C SER A 222 -19.31 5.56 -1.41
N ARG A 223 -18.66 4.56 -0.79
CA ARG A 223 -17.28 4.62 -0.31
C ARG A 223 -16.25 4.18 -1.33
N PHE A 224 -16.60 3.25 -2.22
CA PHE A 224 -15.71 2.68 -3.21
C PHE A 224 -16.27 2.81 -4.62
N SER A 225 -15.40 2.99 -5.61
CA SER A 225 -15.79 3.14 -7.03
C SER A 225 -15.73 1.85 -7.83
N HIS A 226 -15.12 0.79 -7.29
CA HIS A 226 -14.99 -0.47 -8.01
C HIS A 226 -16.33 -1.20 -8.24
N THR A 227 -16.38 -2.14 -9.17
CA THR A 227 -17.64 -2.75 -9.62
C THR A 227 -18.37 -3.53 -8.51
N LEU A 228 -17.63 -4.27 -7.68
CA LEU A 228 -18.21 -5.01 -6.54
C LEU A 228 -18.25 -4.18 -5.24
N CYS A 229 -18.60 -2.89 -5.33
CA CYS A 229 -18.42 -1.91 -4.26
C CYS A 229 -19.13 -2.19 -2.92
N SER A 230 -20.12 -3.07 -2.89
CA SER A 230 -20.75 -3.50 -1.61
C SER A 230 -19.82 -4.37 -0.76
N LYS A 231 -18.73 -4.87 -1.35
CA LYS A 231 -17.67 -5.63 -0.68
C LYS A 231 -16.34 -4.92 -0.84
N ALA A 232 -15.45 -5.03 0.14
CA ALA A 232 -14.08 -4.56 0.00
C ALA A 232 -13.09 -5.64 0.46
N LEU A 233 -11.86 -5.51 -0.01
CA LEU A 233 -10.75 -6.36 0.40
C LEU A 233 -10.04 -5.74 1.60
N PHE A 234 -9.66 -6.58 2.55
CA PHE A 234 -8.93 -6.21 3.77
C PHE A 234 -7.77 -7.18 4.00
N LEU A 235 -6.68 -6.68 4.57
CA LEU A 235 -5.57 -7.50 4.99
C LEU A 235 -5.90 -8.12 6.35
N THR A 236 -5.72 -9.43 6.52
CA THR A 236 -6.00 -10.10 7.82
C THR A 236 -5.03 -9.65 8.91
N GLU A 237 -3.81 -9.26 8.54
CA GLU A 237 -2.82 -8.69 9.45
C GLU A 237 -3.36 -7.45 10.21
N ASP A 238 -4.28 -6.67 9.63
CA ASP A 238 -4.89 -5.51 10.30
C ASP A 238 -5.66 -5.90 11.59
N VAL A 239 -6.20 -7.13 11.66
CA VAL A 239 -6.91 -7.64 12.84
C VAL A 239 -6.07 -8.53 13.73
N GLU A 240 -5.13 -9.27 13.13
CA GLU A 240 -4.25 -10.22 13.83
C GLU A 240 -3.13 -9.51 14.62
N THR A 241 -2.72 -8.33 14.17
CA THR A 241 -1.73 -7.52 14.90
C THR A 241 -2.35 -6.91 16.17
N PRO A 242 -1.59 -6.83 17.28
CA PRO A 242 -2.08 -6.20 18.51
C PRO A 242 -2.58 -4.78 18.26
N GLN A 243 -3.69 -4.42 18.91
CA GLN A 243 -4.24 -3.07 18.89
C GLN A 243 -3.24 -2.09 19.52
N LEU A 244 -3.23 -0.86 19.02
CA LEU A 244 -2.52 0.23 19.70
C LEU A 244 -3.17 0.53 21.04
N THR A 245 -2.34 0.73 22.05
CA THR A 245 -2.71 0.96 23.44
C THR A 245 -2.26 2.35 23.89
N PRO A 246 -2.78 2.90 25.00
CA PRO A 246 -2.25 4.13 25.57
C PRO A 246 -0.73 4.10 25.85
N ALA A 247 -0.18 2.93 26.19
CA ALA A 247 1.26 2.76 26.40
C ALA A 247 2.08 3.00 25.12
N ASP A 248 1.56 2.65 23.94
CA ASP A 248 2.22 2.94 22.68
C ASP A 248 2.33 4.46 22.43
N ALA A 249 1.34 5.25 22.86
CA ALA A 249 1.41 6.71 22.81
C ALA A 249 2.44 7.27 23.81
N GLU A 250 2.55 6.68 25.01
CA GLU A 250 3.59 7.04 25.99
C GLU A 250 4.99 6.76 25.44
N ASP A 251 5.16 5.64 24.75
CA ASP A 251 6.42 5.27 24.09
C ASP A 251 6.78 6.24 22.97
N MET A 252 5.81 6.65 22.14
CA MET A 252 5.99 7.72 21.15
C MET A 252 6.38 9.05 21.81
N ALA A 253 5.73 9.44 22.91
CA ALA A 253 6.05 10.65 23.65
C ALA A 253 7.49 10.62 24.20
N LYS A 254 7.91 9.47 24.73
CA LYS A 254 9.28 9.26 25.21
C LYS A 254 10.30 9.44 24.09
N LEU A 255 10.08 8.82 22.93
CA LEU A 255 10.95 8.98 21.76
C LEU A 255 10.98 10.44 21.28
N THR A 256 9.82 11.09 21.18
CA THR A 256 9.73 12.52 20.84
C THR A 256 10.54 13.39 21.80
N SER A 257 10.49 13.10 23.10
CA SER A 257 11.23 13.87 24.11
C SER A 257 12.74 13.73 24.01
N GLN A 258 13.25 12.67 23.37
CA GLN A 258 14.68 12.41 23.20
C GLN A 258 15.29 13.21 22.04
N VAL A 259 14.49 13.56 21.03
CA VAL A 259 14.90 14.37 19.88
C VAL A 259 14.95 15.84 20.28
N LYS A 260 16.12 16.48 20.19
CA LYS A 260 16.34 17.88 20.57
C LYS A 260 16.59 18.79 19.37
N SER A 261 17.10 18.25 18.26
CA SER A 261 17.49 19.05 17.09
C SER A 261 16.29 19.53 16.27
N ALA A 262 15.16 18.83 16.35
CA ALA A 262 13.94 19.10 15.59
C ALA A 262 12.68 18.70 16.39
N LYS A 263 11.51 19.23 15.96
CA LYS A 263 10.20 18.79 16.43
C LYS A 263 9.85 17.47 15.75
N LEU A 264 9.83 16.37 16.51
CA LEU A 264 9.35 15.07 16.05
C LEU A 264 7.81 15.02 16.12
N ILE A 265 7.17 14.77 14.98
CA ILE A 265 5.73 14.65 14.82
C ILE A 265 5.40 13.25 14.32
N TRP A 266 4.35 12.65 14.87
CA TRP A 266 3.92 11.33 14.49
C TRP A 266 2.72 11.38 13.53
N ALA A 267 2.82 10.77 12.36
CA ALA A 267 1.72 10.60 11.42
C ALA A 267 1.32 9.12 11.41
N LEU A 268 0.37 8.75 12.27
CA LEU A 268 -0.08 7.36 12.40
C LEU A 268 -1.18 7.04 11.42
N VAL A 269 -0.88 6.19 10.45
CA VAL A 269 -1.84 5.82 9.41
C VAL A 269 -2.78 4.74 9.93
N PRO A 270 -4.10 4.99 10.04
CA PRO A 270 -5.01 3.96 10.50
C PRO A 270 -5.08 2.79 9.50
N ASN A 271 -5.24 1.58 10.01
CA ASN A 271 -5.50 0.42 9.18
C ASN A 271 -6.83 0.62 8.42
N LYS A 272 -6.92 0.10 7.19
CA LYS A 272 -8.17 0.14 6.41
C LYS A 272 -9.31 -0.55 7.18
N THR A 273 -8.99 -1.64 7.88
CA THR A 273 -9.95 -2.33 8.76
C THR A 273 -10.45 -1.44 9.90
N THR A 274 -9.55 -0.72 10.58
CA THR A 274 -9.92 0.23 11.64
C THR A 274 -10.87 1.29 11.09
N VAL A 275 -10.59 1.83 9.91
CA VAL A 275 -11.44 2.87 9.30
C VAL A 275 -12.84 2.38 8.94
N TYR A 276 -12.96 1.23 8.29
CA TYR A 276 -14.25 0.81 7.69
C TYR A 276 -15.03 -0.22 8.52
N LEU A 277 -14.36 -1.02 9.36
CA LEU A 277 -14.97 -2.17 10.03
C LEU A 277 -14.94 -2.07 11.56
N GLN A 278 -13.88 -1.50 12.15
CA GLN A 278 -13.67 -1.45 13.60
C GLN A 278 -13.17 -0.07 14.06
N PRO A 279 -13.95 1.01 13.89
CA PRO A 279 -13.51 2.37 14.24
C PRO A 279 -13.17 2.53 15.73
N GLU A 280 -13.77 1.74 16.60
CA GLU A 280 -13.53 1.73 18.04
C GLU A 280 -12.16 1.16 18.44
N ARG A 281 -11.50 0.40 17.55
CA ARG A 281 -10.26 -0.34 17.81
C ARG A 281 -9.11 0.53 18.32
N ALA A 282 -9.05 1.79 17.88
CA ALA A 282 -7.96 2.70 18.21
C ALA A 282 -8.36 3.82 19.18
N GLU A 283 -9.57 3.80 19.76
CA GLU A 283 -10.11 4.94 20.50
C GLU A 283 -9.33 5.30 21.77
N GLU A 284 -8.85 4.31 22.52
CA GLU A 284 -8.07 4.56 23.73
C GLU A 284 -6.68 5.13 23.42
N PHE A 285 -5.99 4.54 22.43
CA PHE A 285 -4.74 5.07 21.90
C PHE A 285 -4.93 6.49 21.38
N ARG A 286 -5.94 6.74 20.53
CA ARG A 286 -6.24 8.05 19.94
C ARG A 286 -6.42 9.13 21.01
N ARG A 287 -7.17 8.82 22.08
CA ARG A 287 -7.33 9.74 23.22
C ARG A 287 -5.99 10.05 23.89
N ALA A 288 -5.14 9.06 24.12
CA ALA A 288 -3.81 9.29 24.70
C ALA A 288 -2.90 10.10 23.76
N PHE A 289 -2.84 9.71 22.49
CA PHE A 289 -2.07 10.35 21.43
C PHE A 289 -2.40 11.84 21.29
N ASN A 290 -3.70 12.17 21.26
CA ASN A 290 -4.18 13.54 21.14
C ASN A 290 -3.88 14.38 22.40
N ARG A 291 -4.08 13.81 23.61
CA ARG A 291 -3.75 14.51 24.87
C ARG A 291 -2.28 14.88 24.94
N MET A 292 -1.41 14.02 24.42
CA MET A 292 0.04 14.24 24.38
C MET A 292 0.50 15.11 23.20
N GLN A 293 -0.41 15.51 22.30
CA GLN A 293 -0.12 16.34 21.13
C GLN A 293 1.02 15.79 20.24
N LEU A 294 1.04 14.47 20.05
CA LEU A 294 2.12 13.79 19.34
C LEU A 294 2.08 14.00 17.82
N GLY A 295 0.90 14.32 17.28
CA GLY A 295 0.70 14.56 15.87
C GLY A 295 -0.78 14.76 15.50
N PRO A 296 -1.09 14.90 14.20
CA PRO A 296 -2.46 15.04 13.74
C PRO A 296 -3.29 13.78 14.03
N ASP A 297 -4.56 13.95 14.39
CA ASP A 297 -5.50 12.85 14.59
C ASP A 297 -5.99 12.28 13.24
N LEU A 298 -5.15 11.46 12.62
CA LEU A 298 -5.48 10.79 11.35
C LEU A 298 -6.60 9.75 11.51
N PHE A 299 -6.85 9.22 12.71
CA PHE A 299 -7.95 8.29 12.98
C PHE A 299 -9.30 8.99 12.89
N GLN A 300 -9.45 10.14 13.57
CA GLN A 300 -10.65 10.96 13.47
C GLN A 300 -10.84 11.49 12.05
N ARG A 301 -9.74 11.94 11.41
CA ARG A 301 -9.77 12.40 10.02
C ARG A 301 -10.24 11.30 9.08
N ALA A 302 -9.79 10.06 9.27
CA ALA A 302 -10.22 8.91 8.48
C ALA A 302 -11.70 8.55 8.70
N SER A 303 -12.18 8.64 9.95
CA SER A 303 -13.60 8.45 10.29
C SER A 303 -14.53 9.44 9.58
N MET A 304 -14.07 10.68 9.39
CA MET A 304 -14.79 11.66 8.55
C MET A 304 -14.60 11.37 7.06
N GLY A 305 -13.36 11.05 6.66
CA GLY A 305 -12.97 10.84 5.27
C GLY A 305 -13.66 9.64 4.63
N ARG A 306 -13.96 8.58 5.38
CA ARG A 306 -14.59 7.37 4.84
C ARG A 306 -16.01 7.60 4.33
N GLU A 307 -16.65 8.71 4.72
CA GLU A 307 -17.96 9.14 4.23
C GLU A 307 -17.83 10.26 3.18
N ALA A 308 -16.80 11.09 3.28
CA ALA A 308 -16.65 12.30 2.46
C ALA A 308 -15.80 12.09 1.19
N VAL A 309 -14.88 11.13 1.21
CA VAL A 309 -13.92 10.87 0.13
C VAL A 309 -14.14 9.47 -0.40
N ARG A 310 -14.75 9.39 -1.58
CA ARG A 310 -14.87 8.13 -2.30
C ARG A 310 -13.48 7.62 -2.70
N ASP A 311 -13.27 6.32 -2.51
CA ASP A 311 -11.99 5.65 -2.56
C ASP A 311 -10.96 6.27 -1.59
N LEU A 312 -11.30 6.69 -0.36
CA LEU A 312 -10.28 7.16 0.60
C LEU A 312 -9.07 6.20 0.70
N TYR A 313 -9.36 4.90 0.77
CA TYR A 313 -8.42 3.83 0.45
C TYR A 313 -8.80 3.21 -0.88
N TRP A 314 -7.82 2.68 -1.62
CA TRP A 314 -8.17 1.90 -2.80
C TRP A 314 -8.95 0.65 -2.39
N GLY A 315 -9.97 0.28 -3.18
CA GLY A 315 -10.72 -0.95 -2.95
C GLY A 315 -9.85 -2.21 -2.99
N ASN A 316 -8.87 -2.24 -3.89
CA ASN A 316 -7.95 -3.34 -4.19
C ASN A 316 -6.58 -3.25 -3.47
N ASP A 317 -6.34 -2.26 -2.63
CA ASP A 317 -5.03 -2.02 -2.00
C ASP A 317 -5.17 -1.79 -0.49
N THR A 318 -4.04 -1.92 0.21
CA THR A 318 -3.93 -1.58 1.64
C THR A 318 -3.70 -0.08 1.84
N HIS A 319 -3.18 0.61 0.81
CA HIS A 319 -2.81 2.02 0.85
C HIS A 319 -3.98 2.97 0.57
N TRP A 320 -3.78 4.22 0.96
CA TRP A 320 -4.63 5.34 0.55
C TRP A 320 -4.67 5.51 -0.97
N SER A 321 -5.81 5.96 -1.48
CA SER A 321 -5.86 6.45 -2.86
C SER A 321 -5.11 7.76 -3.04
N THR A 322 -4.95 8.24 -4.27
CA THR A 322 -4.38 9.58 -4.46
C THR A 322 -5.26 10.65 -3.80
N ALA A 323 -6.59 10.49 -3.85
CA ALA A 323 -7.50 11.37 -3.10
C ALA A 323 -7.28 11.26 -1.58
N GLY A 324 -7.11 10.04 -1.06
CA GLY A 324 -6.80 9.83 0.36
C GLY A 324 -5.47 10.42 0.78
N GLN A 325 -4.41 10.21 -0.01
CA GLN A 325 -3.08 10.76 0.19
C GLN A 325 -3.12 12.29 0.33
N LEU A 326 -3.85 12.98 -0.56
CA LEU A 326 -4.02 14.43 -0.46
C LEU A 326 -4.86 14.82 0.78
N TYR A 327 -5.96 14.14 1.03
CA TYR A 327 -6.86 14.41 2.16
C TYR A 327 -6.18 14.29 3.54
N PHE A 328 -5.32 13.27 3.71
CA PHE A 328 -4.50 13.10 4.91
C PHE A 328 -3.29 14.04 4.91
N GLY A 329 -2.65 14.24 3.77
CA GLY A 329 -1.53 15.16 3.60
C GLY A 329 -1.90 16.60 3.99
N GLU A 330 -3.10 17.07 3.66
CA GLU A 330 -3.62 18.36 4.11
C GLU A 330 -3.70 18.45 5.64
N THR A 331 -4.10 17.35 6.29
CA THR A 331 -4.23 17.31 7.76
C THR A 331 -2.86 17.38 8.43
N VAL A 332 -1.87 16.69 7.87
CA VAL A 332 -0.48 16.78 8.34
C VAL A 332 0.09 18.18 8.09
N ARG A 333 -0.14 18.75 6.92
CA ARG A 333 0.27 20.13 6.57
C ARG A 333 -0.29 21.14 7.57
N ASP A 334 -1.58 21.07 7.86
CA ASP A 334 -2.24 22.02 8.74
C ASP A 334 -1.79 21.87 10.20
N TRP A 335 -1.32 20.69 10.60
CA TRP A 335 -0.73 20.45 11.93
C TRP A 335 0.68 21.04 12.11
N ILE A 336 1.49 21.07 11.04
CA ILE A 336 2.88 21.55 11.14
C ILE A 336 3.04 23.06 10.93
N ARG A 337 1.97 23.76 10.55
CA ARG A 337 1.91 25.22 10.41
C ARG A 337 1.80 25.91 11.76
#